data_AF-B7XB83-F1
#
_entry.id   AF-B7XB83-F1
#
_cell.length_a   1.000
_cell.length_b   1.000
_cell.length_c   1.000
_cell.angle_alpha   90.00
_cell.angle_beta   90.00
_cell.angle_gamma   90.00
#
_symmetry.space_group_name_H-M   'P 1'
#
loop_
_entity.id
_entity.type
_entity.pdbx_description
1 polymer ?
#
loop_
_entity_poly.entity_id
_entity_poly.type
_entity_poly.pdbx_seq_one_letter_code
_entity_poly.pdbx_strand_id
1 'polypeptide(L)'
;VTELQDDWLLLFQYVAVTLPVLGLLVLQGDMGTALVFLAILAGIIVVSGISWRIILPVVLAFAASIALFIMVFITDWGKEILLKLGVQTYQINRISAWLDPFTYADGIAFQQTQGMISIGTG
;
A
#
# COMPACT_ATOMS: atom_id res chain seq x y z
N VAL A 1 26.22 10.55 16.57
CA VAL A 1 26.19 9.78 15.32
C VAL A 1 26.12 8.34 15.75
N THR A 2 24.96 7.69 15.60
CA THR A 2 24.85 6.24 15.85
C THR A 2 25.70 5.50 14.82
N GLU A 3 26.34 4.42 15.23
CA GLU A 3 27.02 3.52 14.31
C GLU A 3 25.95 2.90 13.39
N LEU A 4 26.22 2.75 12.09
CA LEU A 4 25.26 2.16 11.16
C LEU A 4 24.82 0.75 11.59
N GLN A 5 25.68 0.03 12.32
CA GLN A 5 25.37 -1.28 12.88
C GLN A 5 24.24 -1.21 13.93
N ASP A 6 24.23 -0.17 14.76
CA ASP A 6 23.18 0.05 15.76
C ASP A 6 21.86 0.42 15.08
N ASP A 7 21.90 1.22 14.02
CA ASP A 7 20.71 1.55 13.22
C ASP A 7 20.06 0.30 12.61
N TRP A 8 20.86 -0.64 12.09
CA TRP A 8 20.37 -1.92 11.58
C TRP A 8 19.77 -2.81 12.67
N LEU A 9 20.40 -2.84 13.85
CA LEU A 9 19.90 -3.59 15.00
C LEU A 9 18.56 -3.04 15.48
N LEU A 10 18.42 -1.71 15.59
CA LEU A 10 17.19 -1.04 15.97
C LEU A 10 16.07 -1.33 14.96
N LEU A 11 16.35 -1.22 13.67
CA LEU A 11 15.39 -1.58 12.61
C LEU A 11 14.92 -3.02 12.74
N PHE A 12 15.85 -3.95 12.93
CA PHE A 12 15.52 -5.36 13.10
C PHE A 12 14.62 -5.58 14.33
N GLN A 13 14.91 -4.93 15.46
CA GLN A 13 14.09 -5.02 16.66
C GLN A 13 12.66 -4.51 16.42
N TYR A 14 12.51 -3.34 15.80
CA TYR A 14 11.18 -2.78 15.50
C TYR A 14 10.37 -3.70 14.58
N VAL A 15 10.99 -4.24 13.54
CA VAL A 15 10.33 -5.19 12.63
C VAL A 15 9.99 -6.48 13.36
N ALA A 16 10.92 -7.05 14.12
CA ALA A 16 10.70 -8.30 14.85
C ALA A 16 9.53 -8.22 15.85
N VAL A 17 9.36 -7.07 16.52
CA VAL A 17 8.25 -6.85 17.47
C VAL A 17 6.92 -6.64 16.75
N THR A 18 6.92 -5.95 15.60
CA THR A 18 5.69 -5.64 14.86
C THR A 18 5.20 -6.78 13.96
N LEU A 19 6.10 -7.65 13.51
CA LEU A 19 5.80 -8.73 12.55
C LEU A 19 4.75 -9.74 13.05
N PRO A 20 4.74 -10.19 14.32
CA PRO A 20 3.68 -11.06 14.83
C PRO A 20 2.30 -10.41 14.77
N VAL A 21 2.22 -9.12 15.13
CA VAL A 21 0.96 -8.36 15.10
C VAL A 21 0.46 -8.21 13.67
N LEU A 22 1.33 -7.81 12.74
CA LEU A 22 1.00 -7.70 11.33
C LEU A 22 0.59 -9.05 10.73
N GLY A 23 1.29 -10.13 11.06
CA GLY A 23 0.94 -11.48 10.63
C GLY A 23 -0.45 -11.90 11.09
N LEU A 24 -0.79 -11.64 12.36
CA LEU A 24 -2.13 -11.92 12.89
C LEU A 24 -3.22 -11.07 12.22
N LEU A 25 -2.97 -9.79 11.94
CA LEU A 25 -3.92 -8.91 11.25
C LEU A 25 -4.18 -9.37 9.81
N VAL A 26 -3.13 -9.76 9.09
CA VAL A 26 -3.26 -10.29 7.72
C VAL A 26 -4.02 -11.62 7.72
N LEU A 27 -3.75 -12.51 8.69
CA LEU A 27 -4.51 -13.76 8.84
C LEU A 27 -5.99 -13.53 9.16
N GLN A 28 -6.31 -12.45 9.87
CA GLN A 28 -7.69 -12.02 10.12
C GLN A 28 -8.34 -11.35 8.89
N GLY A 29 -7.56 -11.02 7.86
CA GLY A 29 -8.02 -10.27 6.70
C GLY A 29 -8.21 -8.77 6.95
N ASP A 30 -7.71 -8.23 8.07
CA ASP A 30 -7.79 -6.80 8.39
C ASP A 30 -6.60 -6.03 7.80
N MET A 31 -6.72 -5.75 6.50
CA MET A 31 -5.74 -4.94 5.77
C MET A 31 -5.69 -3.49 6.27
N GLY A 32 -6.82 -2.94 6.73
CA GLY A 32 -6.94 -1.54 7.13
C GLY A 32 -6.11 -1.26 8.39
N THR A 33 -6.31 -2.07 9.42
CA THR A 33 -5.56 -1.93 10.68
C THR A 33 -4.08 -2.26 10.49
N ALA A 34 -3.75 -3.23 9.62
CA ALA A 34 -2.36 -3.53 9.27
C ALA A 34 -1.63 -2.30 8.67
N LEU A 35 -2.28 -1.55 7.78
CA LEU A 35 -1.73 -0.31 7.21
C LEU A 35 -1.52 0.78 8.26
N VAL A 36 -2.43 0.91 9.24
CA VAL A 36 -2.28 1.85 10.35
C VAL A 36 -1.04 1.52 11.19
N PHE A 37 -0.82 0.24 11.52
CA PHE A 37 0.37 -0.19 12.25
C PHE A 37 1.66 0.06 11.47
N LEU A 38 1.65 -0.17 10.16
CA LEU A 38 2.79 0.16 9.29
C LEU A 38 3.08 1.66 9.27
N ALA A 39 2.06 2.52 9.24
CA ALA A 39 2.23 3.97 9.30
C ALA A 39 2.82 4.43 10.63
N ILE A 40 2.37 3.84 11.76
CA ILE A 40 2.95 4.11 13.09
C ILE A 40 4.41 3.68 13.15
N LEU A 41 4.73 2.47 12.66
CA LEU A 41 6.10 1.95 12.59
C LEU A 41 7.01 2.88 11.77
N ALA A 42 6.54 3.34 10.61
CA ALA A 42 7.28 4.30 9.79
C ALA A 42 7.53 5.62 10.55
N GLY A 43 6.54 6.12 11.29
CA GLY A 43 6.70 7.30 12.15
C GLY A 43 7.76 7.12 13.24
N ILE A 44 7.76 5.96 13.92
CA ILE A 44 8.77 5.62 14.93
C ILE A 44 10.16 5.58 14.32
N ILE A 45 10.33 4.95 13.15
CA ILE A 45 11.62 4.87 12.44
C ILE A 45 12.17 6.27 12.17
N VAL A 46 11.34 7.20 11.67
CA VAL A 46 11.75 8.58 11.39
C VAL A 46 12.16 9.34 12.65
N VAL A 47 11.45 9.15 13.77
CA VAL A 47 11.73 9.85 15.04
C VAL A 47 12.91 9.25 15.81
N SER A 48 13.22 7.96 15.58
CA SER A 48 14.25 7.22 16.35
C SER A 48 15.71 7.63 16.07
N GLY A 49 15.95 8.57 15.15
CA GLY A 49 17.30 9.08 14.86
C GLY A 49 18.14 8.20 13.93
N ILE A 50 17.54 7.20 13.27
CA ILE A 50 18.17 6.36 12.25
C ILE A 50 18.72 7.24 11.11
N SER A 51 19.90 6.88 10.59
CA SER A 51 20.54 7.60 9.51
C SER A 51 19.65 7.75 8.27
N TRP A 52 19.55 8.98 7.75
CA TRP A 52 18.88 9.27 6.47
C TRP A 52 19.45 8.50 5.28
N ARG A 53 20.68 7.99 5.39
CA ARG A 53 21.29 7.11 4.38
C ARG A 53 20.57 5.78 4.23
N ILE A 54 19.88 5.31 5.27
CA ILE A 54 19.08 4.07 5.25
C ILE A 54 17.61 4.39 4.92
N ILE A 55 17.06 5.46 5.51
CA ILE A 55 15.65 5.84 5.32
C ILE A 55 15.38 6.22 3.86
N LEU A 56 16.24 7.05 3.25
CA LEU A 56 15.98 7.60 1.92
C LEU A 56 15.89 6.51 0.83
N PRO A 57 16.83 5.55 0.71
CA PRO A 57 16.69 4.46 -0.27
C PRO A 57 15.43 3.62 -0.06
N VAL A 58 15.05 3.35 1.19
CA VAL A 58 13.86 2.54 1.51
C VAL A 58 12.58 3.27 1.09
N VAL A 59 12.47 4.57 1.39
CA VAL A 59 11.32 5.38 0.99
C VAL A 59 11.23 5.48 -0.54
N LEU A 60 12.35 5.66 -1.23
CA LEU A 60 12.38 5.71 -2.70
C LEU A 60 11.98 4.37 -3.31
N ALA A 61 12.50 3.25 -2.78
CA ALA A 61 12.12 1.91 -3.23
C ALA A 61 10.62 1.66 -3.01
N PHE A 62 10.09 2.08 -1.86
CA PHE A 62 8.66 1.96 -1.56
C PHE A 62 7.80 2.80 -2.51
N ALA A 63 8.15 4.07 -2.74
CA ALA A 63 7.45 4.92 -3.70
C ALA A 63 7.50 4.36 -5.13
N ALA A 64 8.65 3.85 -5.56
CA ALA A 64 8.80 3.18 -6.86
C ALA A 64 7.92 1.93 -6.96
N SER A 65 7.80 1.15 -5.88
CA SER A 65 6.92 -0.03 -5.85
C SER A 65 5.45 0.34 -5.99
N ILE A 66 5.00 1.44 -5.36
CA ILE A 66 3.63 1.96 -5.53
C ILE A 66 3.41 2.43 -6.96
N ALA A 67 4.36 3.17 -7.53
CA ALA A 67 4.26 3.64 -8.91
C ALA A 67 4.17 2.46 -9.90
N LEU A 68 5.00 1.43 -9.72
CA LEU A 68 4.96 0.21 -10.51
C LEU A 68 3.62 -0.53 -10.35
N PHE A 69 3.13 -0.65 -9.11
CA PHE A 69 1.84 -1.24 -8.82
C PHE A 69 0.72 -0.53 -9.57
N ILE A 70 0.66 0.80 -9.50
CA ILE A 70 -0.34 1.60 -10.23
C ILE A 70 -0.19 1.42 -11.75
N MET A 71 1.03 1.42 -12.27
CA MET A 71 1.31 1.25 -13.71
C MET A 71 0.73 -0.08 -14.25
N VAL A 72 0.79 -1.15 -13.47
CA VAL A 72 0.23 -2.46 -13.85
C VAL A 72 -1.29 -2.38 -14.04
N PHE A 73 -2.00 -1.57 -13.26
CA PHE A 73 -3.46 -1.41 -13.37
C PHE A 73 -3.91 -0.36 -14.38
N ILE A 74 -3.03 0.55 -14.81
CA ILE A 74 -3.32 1.50 -15.89
C ILE A 74 -3.12 0.86 -17.27
N THR A 75 -2.16 -0.07 -17.39
CA THR A 75 -1.77 -0.67 -18.67
C THR A 75 -2.45 -2.01 -18.94
N ASP A 76 -2.87 -2.25 -20.19
CA ASP A 76 -3.57 -3.49 -20.57
C ASP A 76 -2.68 -4.73 -20.43
N TRP A 77 -1.40 -4.61 -20.81
CA TRP A 77 -0.43 -5.70 -20.67
C TRP A 77 -0.19 -6.07 -19.19
N GLY A 78 -0.25 -5.10 -18.28
CA GLY A 78 -0.12 -5.31 -16.84
C GLY A 78 -1.27 -6.15 -16.28
N LYS A 79 -2.52 -5.82 -16.66
CA LYS A 79 -3.70 -6.61 -16.29
C LYS A 79 -3.65 -8.03 -16.86
N GLU A 80 -3.17 -8.19 -18.09
CA GLU A 80 -3.02 -9.51 -18.72
C GLU A 80 -2.01 -10.40 -17.97
N ILE A 81 -0.91 -9.81 -17.49
CA ILE A 81 0.04 -10.53 -16.63
C ILE A 81 -0.61 -10.95 -15.31
N LEU A 82 -1.39 -10.08 -14.67
CA LEU A 82 -2.09 -10.42 -13.43
C LEU A 82 -3.07 -11.59 -13.63
N LEU A 83 -3.79 -11.61 -14.76
CA LEU A 83 -4.66 -12.71 -15.13
C LEU A 83 -3.88 -14.01 -15.34
N LYS A 84 -2.72 -13.95 -16.03
CA LYS A 84 -1.83 -15.11 -16.23
C LYS A 84 -1.22 -15.63 -14.93
N LEU A 85 -1.02 -14.76 -13.94
CA LEU A 85 -0.58 -15.12 -12.59
C LEU A 85 -1.70 -15.73 -11.73
N GLY A 86 -2.93 -15.80 -12.23
CA GLY A 86 -4.07 -16.41 -11.54
C GLY A 86 -4.87 -15.46 -10.65
N VAL A 87 -4.66 -14.14 -10.77
CA VAL A 87 -5.49 -13.15 -10.07
C VAL A 87 -6.89 -13.14 -10.67
N GLN A 88 -7.92 -13.21 -9.82
CA GLN A 88 -9.30 -13.25 -10.28
C GLN A 88 -9.68 -11.94 -10.99
N THR A 89 -10.38 -12.04 -12.13
CA THR A 89 -10.88 -10.88 -12.90
C THR A 89 -11.68 -9.93 -12.02
N TYR A 90 -12.45 -10.45 -11.05
CA TYR A 90 -13.18 -9.65 -10.09
C TYR A 90 -12.27 -8.74 -9.24
N GLN A 91 -11.16 -9.28 -8.73
CA GLN A 91 -10.20 -8.55 -7.90
C GLN A 91 -9.53 -7.43 -8.72
N ILE A 92 -9.18 -7.72 -9.97
CA ILE A 92 -8.60 -6.74 -10.90
C ILE A 92 -9.60 -5.62 -11.19
N ASN A 93 -10.86 -5.97 -11.46
CA ASN A 93 -11.91 -5.01 -11.77
C ASN A 93 -12.23 -4.10 -10.57
N ARG A 94 -12.21 -4.63 -9.34
CA ARG A 94 -12.40 -3.82 -8.13
C ARG A 94 -11.30 -2.77 -7.95
N ILE A 95 -10.04 -3.15 -8.13
CA ILE A 95 -8.91 -2.20 -8.03
C ILE A 95 -8.96 -1.19 -9.18
N SER A 96 -9.28 -1.63 -10.40
CA SER A 96 -9.40 -0.75 -11.56
C SER A 96 -10.53 0.26 -11.41
N ALA A 97 -11.67 -0.16 -10.86
CA ALA A 97 -12.81 0.73 -10.60
C ALA A 97 -12.58 1.69 -9.43
N TRP A 98 -11.74 1.31 -8.46
CA TRP A 98 -11.29 2.26 -7.43
C TRP A 98 -10.32 3.30 -8.00
N LEU A 99 -9.44 2.91 -8.92
CA LEU A 99 -8.46 3.78 -9.55
C LEU A 99 -9.10 4.77 -10.55
N ASP A 100 -10.06 4.31 -11.35
CA ASP A 100 -10.83 5.13 -12.30
C ASP A 100 -12.35 4.90 -12.14
N PRO A 101 -12.99 5.52 -11.14
CA PRO A 101 -14.38 5.27 -10.80
C PRO A 101 -15.39 5.81 -11.83
N PHE A 102 -15.01 6.80 -12.65
CA PHE A 102 -15.92 7.39 -13.63
C PHE A 102 -16.12 6.48 -14.84
N THR A 103 -15.09 5.75 -15.26
CA THR A 103 -15.19 4.75 -16.34
C THR A 103 -16.10 3.56 -15.95
N TYR A 104 -16.25 3.28 -14.65
CA TYR A 104 -17.11 2.21 -14.13
C TYR A 104 -18.38 2.73 -13.43
N ALA A 105 -18.77 3.98 -13.72
CA ALA A 105 -19.87 4.66 -13.06
C ALA A 105 -21.21 3.92 -13.17
N ASP A 106 -21.49 3.24 -14.29
CA ASP A 106 -22.78 2.56 -14.51
C ASP A 106 -22.88 1.16 -13.87
N GLY A 107 -21.84 0.70 -13.18
CA GLY A 107 -21.78 -0.66 -12.64
C GLY A 107 -21.11 -0.75 -11.27
N ILE A 108 -19.91 -1.32 -11.24
CA ILE A 108 -19.21 -1.69 -10.00
C ILE A 108 -18.76 -0.49 -9.14
N ALA A 109 -18.68 0.72 -9.71
CA ALA A 109 -18.35 1.95 -8.98
C ALA A 109 -19.53 2.90 -8.79
N PHE A 110 -20.77 2.52 -9.18
CA PHE A 110 -21.93 3.42 -9.17
C PHE A 110 -22.15 4.17 -7.85
N GLN A 111 -22.16 3.43 -6.72
CA GLN A 111 -22.34 4.03 -5.40
C GLN A 111 -21.21 5.00 -5.03
N GLN A 112 -19.97 4.68 -5.42
CA GLN A 112 -18.80 5.52 -5.15
C GLN A 112 -18.84 6.80 -5.98
N THR A 113 -19.18 6.69 -7.27
CA THR A 113 -19.29 7.82 -8.20
C THR A 113 -20.44 8.75 -7.83
N GLN A 114 -21.62 8.21 -7.51
CA GLN A 114 -22.75 9.01 -7.09
C GLN A 114 -22.48 9.74 -5.76
N GLY A 115 -21.75 9.12 -4.83
CA GLY A 115 -21.27 9.76 -3.61
C GLY A 115 -20.38 10.97 -3.91
N MET A 116 -19.41 10.84 -4.82
CA MET A 116 -18.54 11.95 -5.23
C MET A 116 -19.32 13.07 -5.93
N ILE A 117 -20.27 12.74 -6.82
CA ILE A 117 -21.14 13.73 -7.48
C ILE A 117 -21.97 14.49 -6.45
N SER A 118 -22.55 13.79 -5.46
CA SER A 118 -23.42 14.39 -4.44
C SER A 118 -22.70 15.43 -3.56
N ILE A 119 -21.39 15.26 -3.33
CA ILE A 119 -20.56 16.23 -2.60
C ILE A 119 -20.36 17.51 -3.42
N GLY A 120 -20.28 17.41 -4.75
CA GLY A 120 -20.06 18.55 -5.65
C GLY A 120 -21.34 19.31 -6.04
N THR A 121 -22.52 18.74 -5.81
CA THR A 121 -23.82 19.36 -6.14
C THR A 121 -24.54 19.98 -4.93
N GLY A 122 -23.92 19.95 -3.75
CA GLY A 122 -24.38 20.64 -2.53
C GLY A 122 -23.86 22.07 -2.46
#